data_AF-A0A1W0X7P6-F1
#
_entry.id   AF-A0A1W0X7P6-F1
#
_cell.length_a   1.000
_cell.length_b   1.000
_cell.length_c   1.000
_cell.angle_alpha   90.00
_cell.angle_beta   90.00
_cell.angle_gamma   90.00
#
_symmetry.space_group_name_H-M   'P 1'
#
loop_
_entity.id
_entity.type
_entity.pdbx_description
1 polymer ?
#
loop_
_entity_poly.entity_id
_entity_poly.type
_entity_poly.pdbx_seq_one_letter_code
_entity_poly.pdbx_strand_id
1 'polypeptide(L)'
;MWKLFKLVLTICLTVFPYAHGLNVVSVIIRGFKWYQYETIAPTYDVAFDDANVTFPSLTESVTRRTVFRLGQSNTCDDEAEELHKTLGELLRVLATLDGPTVLLTPGCTLMATTLGDLARELNLPLIISTAGGATFLDKERFPTVLSLGYTDHDSVCEAAVAMLEMYNWTIVSLLCGDLYRFANALTVTACRTLESRLRQQPQTYQVNKIVYDPERTEDLPPMLQSVKFQSRIIFIYFDMNFLEFFLDTATALNMTNGDYVFLLAQSSFFTRANLSRSWAQKPSAKALIIYSNVAPNWQLNSALVDTIIALSHQRYALNTTIPRDLIANALNLAAYQAVICLTMVLNSLFQVSPTFVRLASSPGGRYLHERATEQILQQFRNRTFTLKSGKIFIDASGARRVNVQFMRAYEEYRLGWMYDVESATLSRIMAVADLWPLGASIAPKNSPDCGFRMDGCPSSSALTRLKSVEAVSSVALVLLVGSLLASPFIYRSLRRRKGIMDFSDTWWSLESSQMRNRHAGESERWSNIRQIKDSLVQR
;
A
#
# COMPACT_ATOMS: atom_id res chain seq x y z
N MET A 1 41.52 -66.59 -3.05
CA MET A 1 40.10 -66.62 -2.57
C MET A 1 39.75 -65.50 -1.59
N TRP A 2 40.61 -65.11 -0.65
CA TRP A 2 40.25 -64.12 0.38
C TRP A 2 40.12 -62.65 -0.11
N LYS A 3 40.77 -62.29 -1.24
CA LYS A 3 40.65 -60.94 -1.84
C LYS A 3 39.37 -60.73 -2.66
N LEU A 4 38.78 -61.79 -3.23
CA LEU A 4 37.47 -61.70 -3.91
C LEU A 4 36.33 -61.55 -2.91
N PHE A 5 36.44 -62.16 -1.72
CA PHE A 5 35.41 -62.07 -0.68
C PHE A 5 35.28 -60.65 -0.10
N LYS A 6 36.39 -59.89 0.01
CA LYS A 6 36.34 -58.47 0.40
C LYS A 6 35.73 -57.57 -0.69
N LEU A 7 35.89 -57.89 -1.97
CA LEU A 7 35.31 -57.09 -3.05
C LEU A 7 33.78 -57.28 -3.12
N VAL A 8 33.29 -58.50 -2.94
CA VAL A 8 31.84 -58.80 -2.93
C VAL A 8 31.16 -58.26 -1.66
N LEU A 9 31.83 -58.29 -0.50
CA LEU A 9 31.27 -57.74 0.75
C LEU A 9 31.30 -56.19 0.79
N THR A 10 32.21 -55.55 0.05
CA THR A 10 32.27 -54.07 -0.05
C THR A 10 31.26 -53.54 -1.08
N ILE A 11 30.87 -54.32 -2.09
CA ILE A 11 29.86 -53.94 -3.08
C ILE A 11 28.42 -54.24 -2.59
N CYS A 12 28.23 -55.18 -1.66
CA CYS A 12 26.90 -55.47 -1.08
C CYS A 12 26.45 -54.53 0.06
N LEU A 13 27.27 -53.59 0.52
CA LEU A 13 26.92 -52.67 1.61
C LEU A 13 26.54 -51.24 1.17
N THR A 14 26.43 -50.98 -0.15
CA THR A 14 25.94 -49.69 -0.68
C THR A 14 24.58 -49.77 -1.34
N VAL A 15 23.77 -50.76 -0.96
CA VAL A 15 22.32 -50.69 -1.14
C VAL A 15 21.74 -50.44 0.24
N PHE A 16 21.85 -49.20 0.73
CA PHE A 16 21.00 -48.78 1.83
C PHE A 16 19.56 -48.84 1.28
N PRO A 17 18.69 -49.69 1.83
CA PRO A 17 17.29 -49.67 1.44
C PRO A 17 16.76 -48.31 1.87
N TYR A 18 16.35 -47.51 0.88
CA TYR A 18 15.61 -46.26 1.04
C TYR A 18 14.25 -46.57 1.70
N ALA A 19 14.24 -46.87 3.00
CA ALA A 19 13.06 -47.41 3.67
C ALA A 19 12.20 -46.38 4.41
N HIS A 20 12.54 -45.09 4.33
CA HIS A 20 11.67 -44.04 4.85
C HIS A 20 11.31 -43.08 3.73
N GLY A 21 10.07 -43.22 3.27
CA GLY A 21 9.49 -42.34 2.29
C GLY A 21 9.21 -40.95 2.85
N LEU A 22 9.35 -39.93 2.00
CA LEU A 22 8.98 -38.57 2.35
C LEU A 22 7.46 -38.44 2.31
N ASN A 23 6.88 -37.78 3.29
CA ASN A 23 5.45 -37.47 3.33
C ASN A 23 5.21 -36.05 2.84
N VAL A 24 4.25 -35.87 1.93
CA VAL A 24 3.67 -34.57 1.63
C VAL A 24 2.20 -34.58 2.05
N VAL A 25 1.87 -33.71 3.01
CA VAL A 25 0.51 -33.58 3.53
C VAL A 25 -0.09 -32.29 3.00
N SER A 26 -1.03 -32.42 2.07
CA SER A 26 -1.82 -31.30 1.58
C SER A 26 -2.97 -31.02 2.54
N VAL A 27 -3.10 -29.78 3.01
CA VAL A 27 -4.20 -29.33 3.87
C VAL A 27 -5.09 -28.40 3.07
N ILE A 28 -6.30 -28.81 2.71
CA ILE A 28 -7.21 -28.05 1.83
C ILE A 28 -8.55 -27.87 2.54
N ILE A 29 -8.70 -26.76 3.26
CA ILE A 29 -9.88 -26.51 4.09
C ILE A 29 -10.82 -25.55 3.38
N ARG A 30 -11.94 -26.07 2.88
CA ARG A 30 -12.91 -25.31 2.10
C ARG A 30 -12.19 -24.50 1.01
N GLY A 31 -12.46 -23.21 0.94
CA GLY A 31 -11.75 -22.26 0.11
C GLY A 31 -12.70 -21.36 -0.65
N PHE A 32 -12.19 -20.20 -1.05
CA PHE A 32 -12.87 -19.40 -2.04
C PHE A 32 -12.94 -20.15 -3.39
N LYS A 33 -13.93 -19.84 -4.24
CA LYS A 33 -14.16 -20.53 -5.53
C LYS A 33 -12.94 -20.67 -6.45
N TRP A 34 -11.90 -19.83 -6.27
CA TRP A 34 -10.66 -19.86 -7.06
C TRP A 34 -9.62 -20.90 -6.61
N TYR A 35 -9.72 -21.41 -5.37
CA TYR A 35 -8.75 -22.35 -4.78
C TYR A 35 -9.39 -23.38 -3.82
N GLN A 36 -10.71 -23.53 -3.86
CA GLN A 36 -11.40 -24.62 -3.16
C GLN A 36 -10.94 -26.00 -3.64
N TYR A 37 -11.32 -27.05 -2.92
CA TYR A 37 -10.88 -28.41 -3.18
C TYR A 37 -11.01 -28.85 -4.65
N GLU A 38 -12.15 -28.61 -5.30
CA GLU A 38 -12.41 -29.06 -6.67
C GLU A 38 -11.58 -28.32 -7.73
N THR A 39 -11.01 -27.16 -7.39
CA THR A 39 -10.12 -26.39 -8.29
C THR A 39 -8.65 -26.66 -8.01
N ILE A 40 -8.26 -26.77 -6.74
CA ILE A 40 -6.84 -26.85 -6.35
C ILE A 40 -6.30 -28.28 -6.24
N ALA A 41 -7.14 -29.25 -5.87
CA ALA A 41 -6.73 -30.65 -5.78
C ALA A 41 -6.29 -31.25 -7.14
N PRO A 42 -7.03 -31.07 -8.26
CA PRO A 42 -6.55 -31.53 -9.57
C PRO A 42 -5.25 -30.85 -9.98
N THR A 43 -5.04 -29.58 -9.60
CA THR A 43 -3.79 -28.86 -9.85
C THR A 43 -2.61 -29.54 -9.15
N TYR A 44 -2.77 -29.94 -7.88
CA TYR A 44 -1.74 -30.69 -7.19
C TYR A 44 -1.50 -32.06 -7.82
N ASP A 45 -2.55 -32.80 -8.16
CA ASP A 45 -2.41 -34.10 -8.81
C ASP A 45 -1.63 -34.02 -10.12
N VAL A 46 -1.97 -33.08 -11.02
CA VAL A 46 -1.20 -32.86 -12.26
C VAL A 46 0.25 -32.51 -11.97
N ALA A 47 0.51 -31.67 -10.96
CA ALA A 47 1.88 -31.32 -10.60
C ALA A 47 2.69 -32.51 -10.08
N PHE A 48 2.06 -33.40 -9.30
CA PHE A 48 2.70 -34.62 -8.83
C PHE A 48 2.87 -35.65 -9.95
N ASP A 49 1.93 -35.75 -10.89
CA ASP A 49 2.06 -36.63 -12.06
C ASP A 49 3.24 -36.18 -12.94
N ASP A 50 3.38 -34.87 -13.19
CA ASP A 50 4.53 -34.31 -13.91
C ASP A 50 5.84 -34.50 -13.13
N ALA A 51 5.80 -34.38 -11.80
CA ALA A 51 6.93 -34.66 -10.93
C ALA A 51 7.34 -36.15 -11.00
N ASN A 52 6.38 -37.08 -11.07
CA ASN A 52 6.65 -38.51 -11.20
C ASN A 52 7.37 -38.85 -12.51
N VAL A 53 6.98 -38.18 -13.60
CA VAL A 53 7.65 -38.33 -14.90
C VAL A 53 9.06 -37.75 -14.88
N THR A 54 9.24 -36.59 -14.21
CA THR A 54 10.51 -35.86 -14.22
C THR A 54 11.52 -36.41 -13.21
N PHE A 55 11.06 -36.90 -12.06
CA PHE A 55 11.88 -37.35 -10.93
C PHE A 55 11.40 -38.69 -10.35
N PRO A 56 11.31 -39.77 -11.17
CA PRO A 56 10.68 -41.03 -10.78
C PRO A 56 11.28 -41.66 -9.51
N SER A 57 12.61 -41.62 -9.38
CA SER A 57 13.32 -42.18 -8.23
C SER A 57 12.99 -41.49 -6.90
N LEU A 58 12.68 -40.19 -6.94
CA LEU A 58 12.25 -39.46 -5.75
C LEU A 58 10.81 -39.86 -5.41
N THR A 59 9.93 -39.81 -6.39
CA THR A 59 8.49 -39.92 -6.19
C THR A 59 8.00 -41.31 -5.83
N GLU A 60 8.72 -42.38 -6.23
CA GLU A 60 8.45 -43.74 -5.76
C GLU A 60 8.52 -43.87 -4.24
N SER A 61 9.30 -43.00 -3.59
CA SER A 61 9.44 -42.94 -2.13
C SER A 61 8.57 -41.86 -1.49
N VAL A 62 7.70 -41.14 -2.22
CA VAL A 62 6.88 -40.06 -1.65
C VAL A 62 5.47 -40.58 -1.33
N THR A 63 5.07 -40.48 -0.07
CA THR A 63 3.69 -40.71 0.35
C THR A 63 2.92 -39.39 0.34
N ARG A 64 1.80 -39.34 -0.37
CA ARG A 64 0.92 -38.18 -0.42
C ARG A 64 -0.31 -38.43 0.46
N ARG A 65 -0.64 -37.47 1.32
CA ARG A 65 -1.90 -37.45 2.06
C ARG A 65 -2.58 -36.11 1.87
N THR A 66 -3.90 -36.12 1.85
CA THR A 66 -4.70 -34.90 1.78
C THR A 66 -5.68 -34.88 2.93
N VAL A 67 -5.60 -33.85 3.78
CA VAL A 67 -6.61 -33.51 4.78
C VAL A 67 -7.46 -32.42 4.17
N PHE A 68 -8.74 -32.69 3.94
CA PHE A 68 -9.61 -31.73 3.28
C PHE A 68 -10.98 -31.58 3.91
N ARG A 69 -11.60 -30.44 3.64
CA ARG A 69 -13.01 -30.15 3.89
C ARG A 69 -13.63 -29.59 2.63
N LEU A 70 -14.73 -30.21 2.20
CA LEU A 70 -15.53 -29.71 1.09
C LEU A 70 -16.34 -28.49 1.52
N GLY A 71 -16.78 -27.72 0.53
CA GLY A 71 -17.58 -26.52 0.73
C GLY A 71 -16.82 -25.25 0.39
N GLN A 72 -17.59 -24.21 0.10
CA GLN A 72 -17.05 -22.89 -0.21
C GLN A 72 -16.97 -22.05 1.06
N SER A 73 -15.90 -21.27 1.17
CA SER A 73 -15.77 -20.19 2.14
C SER A 73 -16.04 -18.85 1.47
N ASN A 74 -16.72 -17.95 2.18
CA ASN A 74 -16.93 -16.59 1.71
C ASN A 74 -15.81 -15.67 2.19
N THR A 75 -15.27 -15.96 3.37
CA THR A 75 -14.24 -15.16 4.01
C THR A 75 -13.03 -15.99 4.42
N CYS A 76 -11.93 -15.29 4.69
CA CYS A 76 -10.76 -15.84 5.34
C CYS A 76 -11.03 -16.38 6.75
N ASP A 77 -11.98 -15.76 7.45
CA ASP A 77 -12.34 -16.14 8.82
C ASP A 77 -13.05 -17.50 8.82
N ASP A 78 -13.92 -17.75 7.83
CA ASP A 78 -14.59 -19.04 7.64
C ASP A 78 -13.55 -20.18 7.44
N GLU A 79 -12.52 -19.92 6.62
CA GLU A 79 -11.43 -20.87 6.38
C GLU A 79 -10.61 -21.16 7.65
N ALA A 80 -10.30 -20.12 8.42
CA ALA A 80 -9.56 -20.26 9.66
C ALA A 80 -10.37 -21.00 10.73
N GLU A 81 -11.66 -20.68 10.91
CA GLU A 81 -12.54 -21.37 11.85
C GLU A 81 -12.64 -22.87 11.54
N GLU A 82 -12.80 -23.21 10.27
CA GLU A 82 -12.93 -24.60 9.83
C GLU A 82 -11.61 -25.37 9.96
N LEU A 83 -10.47 -24.68 9.80
CA LEU A 83 -9.17 -25.28 10.09
C LEU A 83 -9.08 -25.64 11.57
N HIS A 84 -9.49 -24.76 12.49
CA HIS A 84 -9.47 -25.05 13.93
C HIS A 84 -10.26 -26.32 14.27
N LYS A 85 -11.43 -26.52 13.63
CA LYS A 85 -12.23 -27.75 13.78
C LYS A 85 -11.54 -28.99 13.21
N THR A 86 -10.65 -28.82 12.23
CA THR A 86 -9.97 -29.90 11.51
C THR A 86 -8.57 -30.19 12.06
N LEU A 87 -8.01 -29.34 12.94
CA LEU A 87 -6.67 -29.51 13.52
C LEU A 87 -6.49 -30.87 14.21
N GLY A 88 -7.51 -31.34 14.94
CA GLY A 88 -7.45 -32.66 15.60
C GLY A 88 -7.25 -33.81 14.60
N GLU A 89 -7.91 -33.77 13.45
CA GLU A 89 -7.72 -34.77 12.39
C GLU A 89 -6.37 -34.64 11.71
N LEU A 90 -5.91 -33.41 11.44
CA LEU A 90 -4.58 -33.17 10.90
C LEU A 90 -3.50 -33.76 11.82
N LEU A 91 -3.59 -33.51 13.12
CA LEU A 91 -2.66 -34.07 14.11
C LEU A 91 -2.72 -35.59 14.15
N ARG A 92 -3.90 -36.20 14.00
CA ARG A 92 -4.03 -37.68 13.90
C ARG A 92 -3.39 -38.22 12.63
N VAL A 93 -3.57 -37.57 11.49
CA VAL A 93 -2.91 -37.97 10.24
C VAL A 93 -1.39 -37.87 10.41
N LEU A 94 -0.88 -36.73 10.88
CA LEU A 94 0.56 -36.54 11.13
C LEU A 94 1.11 -37.59 12.11
N ALA A 95 0.35 -37.98 13.13
CA ALA A 95 0.76 -39.00 14.09
C ALA A 95 0.84 -40.43 13.53
N THR A 96 0.26 -40.70 12.36
CA THR A 96 0.31 -42.02 11.68
C THR A 96 1.37 -42.09 10.59
N LEU A 97 2.06 -40.99 10.31
CA LEU A 97 3.10 -40.92 9.29
C LEU A 97 4.46 -41.26 9.90
N ASP A 98 5.15 -42.17 9.24
CA ASP A 98 6.56 -42.45 9.48
C ASP A 98 7.41 -41.72 8.45
N GLY A 99 8.43 -41.02 8.90
CA GLY A 99 9.37 -40.31 8.04
C GLY A 99 9.11 -38.81 7.90
N PRO A 100 9.96 -38.12 7.12
CA PRO A 100 9.98 -36.67 7.04
C PRO A 100 8.68 -36.16 6.41
N THR A 101 8.16 -35.03 6.89
CA THR A 101 6.86 -34.51 6.44
C THR A 101 6.95 -33.04 6.03
N VAL A 102 6.45 -32.72 4.84
CA VAL A 102 6.25 -31.35 4.36
C VAL A 102 4.75 -31.06 4.34
N LEU A 103 4.36 -29.91 4.88
CA LEU A 103 3.00 -29.41 4.76
C LEU A 103 2.87 -28.56 3.49
N LEU A 104 1.79 -28.77 2.77
CA LEU A 104 1.42 -27.98 1.60
C LEU A 104 0.00 -27.47 1.80
N THR A 105 -0.23 -26.16 1.73
CA THR A 105 -1.57 -25.61 1.89
C THR A 105 -1.85 -24.58 0.81
N PRO A 106 -2.99 -24.69 0.10
CA PRO A 106 -3.60 -23.49 -0.45
C PRO A 106 -4.32 -22.75 0.67
N GLY A 107 -5.16 -21.80 0.32
CA GLY A 107 -5.95 -21.04 1.27
C GLY A 107 -5.49 -19.60 1.37
N CYS A 108 -6.20 -18.86 2.22
CA CYS A 108 -5.93 -17.46 2.44
C CYS A 108 -4.93 -17.22 3.59
N THR A 109 -4.49 -15.97 3.74
CA THR A 109 -3.45 -15.55 4.70
C THR A 109 -3.79 -15.91 6.16
N LEU A 110 -5.06 -15.86 6.57
CA LEU A 110 -5.46 -16.15 7.95
C LEU A 110 -5.38 -17.65 8.27
N MET A 111 -5.93 -18.52 7.42
CA MET A 111 -5.79 -19.97 7.55
C MET A 111 -4.31 -20.38 7.56
N ALA A 112 -3.53 -19.84 6.63
CA ALA A 112 -2.11 -20.12 6.51
C ALA A 112 -1.30 -19.61 7.72
N THR A 113 -1.76 -18.57 8.42
CA THR A 113 -1.15 -18.12 9.69
C THR A 113 -1.29 -19.18 10.78
N THR A 114 -2.50 -19.73 10.97
CA THR A 114 -2.73 -20.82 11.95
C THR A 114 -1.91 -22.07 11.62
N LEU A 115 -1.82 -22.46 10.34
CA LEU A 115 -0.94 -23.56 9.93
C LEU A 115 0.54 -23.23 10.10
N GLY A 116 0.94 -21.97 9.89
CA GLY A 116 2.31 -21.52 10.11
C GLY A 116 2.74 -21.65 11.57
N ASP A 117 1.87 -21.28 12.51
CA ASP A 117 2.12 -21.47 13.93
C ASP A 117 2.26 -22.97 14.26
N LEU A 118 1.35 -23.82 13.76
CA LEU A 118 1.47 -25.28 13.93
C LEU A 118 2.77 -25.84 13.33
N ALA A 119 3.12 -25.40 12.13
CA ALA A 119 4.31 -25.83 11.41
C ALA A 119 5.58 -25.44 12.16
N ARG A 120 5.61 -24.27 12.83
CA ARG A 120 6.70 -23.90 13.73
C ARG A 120 6.77 -24.85 14.93
N GLU A 121 5.66 -25.07 15.63
CA GLU A 121 5.65 -25.92 16.84
C GLU A 121 6.06 -27.37 16.56
N LEU A 122 5.72 -27.88 15.37
CA LEU A 122 6.08 -29.23 14.93
C LEU A 122 7.37 -29.29 14.10
N ASN A 123 8.02 -28.15 13.87
CA ASN A 123 9.20 -28.01 13.01
C ASN A 123 9.00 -28.64 11.61
N LEU A 124 7.84 -28.40 11.01
CA LEU A 124 7.49 -28.85 9.67
C LEU A 124 7.72 -27.71 8.67
N PRO A 125 8.39 -27.94 7.53
CA PRO A 125 8.34 -27.01 6.41
C PRO A 125 6.90 -26.86 5.94
N LEU A 126 6.40 -25.64 5.89
CA LEU A 126 5.09 -25.31 5.34
C LEU A 126 5.26 -24.51 4.05
N ILE A 127 4.72 -25.05 2.95
CA ILE A 127 4.62 -24.34 1.68
C ILE A 127 3.19 -23.83 1.52
N ILE A 128 3.06 -22.51 1.54
CA ILE A 128 1.81 -21.82 1.22
C ILE A 128 1.80 -21.59 -0.29
N SER A 129 0.88 -22.24 -0.98
CA SER A 129 0.91 -22.35 -2.44
C SER A 129 0.08 -21.29 -3.16
N THR A 130 -0.88 -20.66 -2.47
CA THR A 130 -1.78 -19.64 -3.04
C THR A 130 -1.68 -18.29 -2.35
N ALA A 131 -1.70 -18.24 -1.02
CA ALA A 131 -1.62 -16.98 -0.28
C ALA A 131 -0.20 -16.39 -0.30
N GLY A 132 -0.16 -15.08 -0.44
CA GLY A 132 1.00 -14.25 -0.12
C GLY A 132 0.66 -13.30 1.02
N GLY A 133 1.66 -12.63 1.57
CA GLY A 133 1.42 -11.60 2.58
C GLY A 133 2.66 -11.24 3.38
N ALA A 134 2.75 -9.97 3.74
CA ALA A 134 3.83 -9.43 4.56
C ALA A 134 3.92 -10.12 5.94
N THR A 135 2.82 -10.70 6.44
CA THR A 135 2.79 -11.46 7.70
C THR A 135 3.83 -12.59 7.72
N PHE A 136 4.06 -13.27 6.59
CA PHE A 136 5.01 -14.39 6.52
C PHE A 136 6.47 -13.96 6.39
N LEU A 137 6.74 -12.65 6.34
CA LEU A 137 8.10 -12.09 6.37
C LEU A 137 8.69 -12.10 7.79
N ASP A 138 7.84 -12.16 8.82
CA ASP A 138 8.27 -12.35 10.21
C ASP A 138 8.81 -13.77 10.40
N LYS A 139 10.14 -13.90 10.32
CA LYS A 139 10.84 -15.18 10.48
C LYS A 139 11.08 -15.57 11.93
N GLU A 140 10.82 -14.67 12.87
CA GLU A 140 10.76 -15.04 14.29
C GLU A 140 9.48 -15.84 14.54
N ARG A 141 8.35 -15.38 13.98
CA ARG A 141 7.08 -16.11 14.10
C ARG A 141 6.95 -17.29 13.14
N PHE A 142 7.39 -17.16 11.89
CA PHE A 142 7.20 -18.17 10.83
C PHE A 142 8.53 -18.69 10.25
N PRO A 143 9.41 -19.27 11.07
CA PRO A 143 10.74 -19.71 10.62
C PRO A 143 10.69 -20.83 9.58
N THR A 144 9.63 -21.66 9.60
CA THR A 144 9.49 -22.84 8.73
C THR A 144 8.60 -22.63 7.49
N VAL A 145 8.16 -21.38 7.24
CA VAL A 145 7.18 -21.08 6.21
C VAL A 145 7.83 -20.51 4.94
N LEU A 146 7.43 -21.07 3.80
CA LEU A 146 7.66 -20.55 2.47
C LEU A 146 6.33 -20.11 1.85
N SER A 147 6.29 -18.92 1.26
CA SER A 147 5.09 -18.40 0.58
C SER A 147 5.35 -18.32 -0.92
N LEU A 148 4.75 -19.24 -1.67
CA LEU A 148 4.91 -19.35 -3.13
C LEU A 148 3.71 -18.81 -3.92
N GLY A 149 2.74 -18.22 -3.20
CA GLY A 149 1.55 -17.62 -3.76
C GLY A 149 1.86 -16.51 -4.77
N TYR A 150 1.02 -16.41 -5.80
CA TYR A 150 1.19 -15.39 -6.84
C TYR A 150 0.78 -13.99 -6.37
N THR A 151 -0.09 -13.91 -5.35
CA THR A 151 -0.56 -12.65 -4.77
C THR A 151 0.48 -12.08 -3.81
N ASP A 152 1.55 -11.55 -4.39
CA ASP A 152 2.62 -10.92 -3.66
C ASP A 152 2.24 -9.49 -3.25
N HIS A 153 1.64 -9.40 -2.05
CA HIS A 153 1.22 -8.14 -1.45
C HIS A 153 2.40 -7.22 -1.11
N ASP A 154 3.58 -7.78 -0.82
CA ASP A 154 4.74 -6.98 -0.44
C ASP A 154 5.27 -6.19 -1.63
N SER A 155 5.47 -6.85 -2.78
CA SER A 155 5.90 -6.13 -3.99
C SER A 155 4.86 -5.12 -4.47
N VAL A 156 3.55 -5.38 -4.30
CA VAL A 156 2.49 -4.39 -4.58
C VAL A 156 2.67 -3.14 -3.70
N CYS A 157 3.00 -3.32 -2.42
CA CYS A 157 3.25 -2.20 -1.51
C CYS A 157 4.56 -1.48 -1.82
N GLU A 158 5.65 -2.20 -2.12
CA GLU A 158 6.91 -1.58 -2.54
C GLU A 158 6.76 -0.78 -3.83
N ALA A 159 6.06 -1.34 -4.81
CA ALA A 159 5.77 -0.65 -6.06
C ALA A 159 4.95 0.64 -5.83
N ALA A 160 3.99 0.60 -4.91
CA ALA A 160 3.23 1.79 -4.51
C ALA A 160 4.12 2.87 -3.88
N VAL A 161 5.06 2.48 -3.02
CA VAL A 161 6.07 3.39 -2.44
C VAL A 161 6.98 3.96 -3.54
N ALA A 162 7.51 3.11 -4.42
CA ALA A 162 8.35 3.54 -5.54
C ALA A 162 7.62 4.50 -6.49
N MET A 163 6.31 4.34 -6.66
CA MET A 163 5.46 5.28 -7.42
C MET A 163 5.35 6.64 -6.72
N LEU A 164 5.20 6.65 -5.39
CA LEU A 164 5.22 7.90 -4.61
C LEU A 164 6.57 8.61 -4.72
N GLU A 165 7.67 7.86 -4.60
CA GLU A 165 9.03 8.39 -4.72
C GLU A 165 9.31 8.96 -6.11
N MET A 166 8.90 8.27 -7.18
CA MET A 166 9.10 8.71 -8.57
C MET A 166 8.52 10.11 -8.83
N TYR A 167 7.43 10.48 -8.15
CA TYR A 167 6.73 11.76 -8.34
C TYR A 167 6.82 12.71 -7.15
N ASN A 168 7.65 12.40 -6.14
CA ASN A 168 7.78 13.17 -4.90
C ASN A 168 6.42 13.42 -4.21
N TRP A 169 5.57 12.40 -4.18
CA TRP A 169 4.29 12.43 -3.51
C TRP A 169 4.45 11.99 -2.05
N THR A 170 4.08 12.86 -1.12
CA THR A 170 4.24 12.66 0.32
C THR A 170 2.93 12.73 1.10
N ILE A 171 1.87 13.34 0.55
CA ILE A 171 0.56 13.48 1.21
C ILE A 171 -0.46 12.60 0.49
N VAL A 172 -0.87 11.52 1.16
CA VAL A 172 -1.73 10.48 0.57
C VAL A 172 -2.96 10.22 1.42
N SER A 173 -4.05 9.84 0.76
CA SER A 173 -5.21 9.22 1.41
C SER A 173 -5.36 7.77 1.01
N LEU A 174 -5.66 6.90 1.96
CA LEU A 174 -5.95 5.48 1.75
C LEU A 174 -7.45 5.24 1.99
N LEU A 175 -8.19 4.93 0.94
CA LEU A 175 -9.60 4.54 1.02
C LEU A 175 -9.69 3.02 1.14
N CYS A 176 -9.97 2.53 2.35
CA CYS A 176 -9.91 1.11 2.66
C CYS A 176 -11.30 0.56 2.99
N GLY A 177 -11.71 -0.49 2.29
CA GLY A 177 -12.94 -1.22 2.59
C GLY A 177 -12.85 -1.91 3.95
N ASP A 178 -13.82 -1.70 4.83
CA ASP A 178 -13.72 -2.16 6.24
C ASP A 178 -14.22 -3.58 6.52
N LEU A 179 -14.76 -4.28 5.52
CA LEU A 179 -15.45 -5.55 5.77
C LEU A 179 -14.97 -6.63 4.81
N TYR A 180 -14.50 -7.76 5.35
CA TYR A 180 -14.22 -9.00 4.61
C TYR A 180 -15.45 -9.54 3.85
N ARG A 181 -16.65 -9.00 4.13
CA ARG A 181 -17.88 -9.26 3.34
C ARG A 181 -17.88 -8.59 1.97
N PHE A 182 -17.16 -7.47 1.80
CA PHE A 182 -17.22 -6.61 0.60
C PHE A 182 -15.87 -6.22 0.04
N ALA A 183 -14.78 -6.62 0.69
CA ALA A 183 -13.41 -6.38 0.26
C ALA A 183 -12.73 -7.75 0.11
N ASN A 184 -12.14 -8.00 -1.06
CA ASN A 184 -11.36 -9.22 -1.24
C ASN A 184 -10.17 -9.21 -0.26
N ALA A 185 -9.68 -10.38 0.15
CA ALA A 185 -8.60 -10.47 1.15
C ALA A 185 -7.35 -9.66 0.76
N LEU A 186 -7.11 -9.49 -0.54
CA LEU A 186 -6.06 -8.63 -1.08
C LEU A 186 -6.27 -7.15 -0.72
N THR A 187 -7.46 -6.56 -0.92
CA THR A 187 -7.67 -5.13 -0.68
C THR A 187 -7.50 -4.78 0.80
N VAL A 188 -8.03 -5.62 1.69
CA VAL A 188 -7.88 -5.41 3.16
C VAL A 188 -6.40 -5.52 3.56
N THR A 189 -5.71 -6.57 3.11
CA THR A 189 -4.32 -6.83 3.49
C THR A 189 -3.36 -5.81 2.89
N ALA A 190 -3.56 -5.45 1.61
CA ALA A 190 -2.72 -4.48 0.93
C ALA A 190 -2.87 -3.07 1.51
N CYS A 191 -4.10 -2.64 1.85
CA CYS A 191 -4.29 -1.36 2.55
C CYS A 191 -3.53 -1.32 3.89
N ARG A 192 -3.74 -2.33 4.75
CA ARG A 192 -3.08 -2.38 6.07
C ARG A 192 -1.56 -2.42 5.96
N THR A 193 -1.05 -3.16 4.97
CA THR A 193 0.40 -3.29 4.72
C THR A 193 1.00 -1.97 4.26
N LEU A 194 0.38 -1.30 3.27
CA LEU A 194 0.86 0.00 2.81
C LEU A 194 0.74 1.06 3.91
N GLU A 195 -0.37 1.10 4.64
CA GLU A 195 -0.55 2.01 5.78
C GLU A 195 0.59 1.85 6.79
N SER A 196 0.86 0.61 7.23
CA SER A 196 1.92 0.31 8.20
C SER A 196 3.28 0.80 7.69
N ARG A 197 3.62 0.48 6.43
CA ARG A 197 4.90 0.87 5.82
C ARG A 197 5.07 2.38 5.72
N LEU A 198 4.05 3.11 5.26
CA LEU A 198 4.12 4.57 5.17
C LEU A 198 4.20 5.24 6.55
N ARG A 199 3.45 4.72 7.55
CA ARG A 199 3.48 5.25 8.93
C ARG A 199 4.80 5.00 9.66
N GLN A 200 5.61 4.02 9.23
CA GLN A 200 6.97 3.83 9.74
C GLN A 200 7.93 4.94 9.29
N GLN A 201 7.53 5.77 8.32
CA GLN A 201 8.31 6.90 7.81
C GLN A 201 7.54 8.23 7.95
N PRO A 202 7.19 8.65 9.18
CA PRO A 202 6.32 9.81 9.41
C PRO A 202 6.95 11.15 9.03
N GLN A 203 8.29 11.20 8.88
CA GLN A 203 9.00 12.39 8.40
C GLN A 203 8.87 12.56 6.87
N THR A 204 8.57 11.48 6.15
CA THR A 204 8.44 11.47 4.70
C THR A 204 6.98 11.53 4.28
N TYR A 205 6.09 10.77 4.93
CA TYR A 205 4.70 10.59 4.49
C TYR A 205 3.67 11.07 5.50
N GLN A 206 2.70 11.86 5.01
CA GLN A 206 1.45 12.16 5.70
C GLN A 206 0.35 11.25 5.17
N VAL A 207 -0.16 10.37 6.03
CA VAL A 207 -1.12 9.32 5.65
C VAL A 207 -2.47 9.55 6.31
N ASN A 208 -3.49 9.82 5.50
CA ASN A 208 -4.88 9.88 5.92
C ASN A 208 -5.56 8.55 5.60
N LYS A 209 -5.96 7.78 6.62
CA LYS A 209 -6.74 6.56 6.41
C LYS A 209 -8.21 6.90 6.50
N ILE A 210 -8.98 6.46 5.52
CA ILE A 210 -10.43 6.58 5.51
C ILE A 210 -11.01 5.21 5.29
N VAL A 211 -11.87 4.85 6.22
CA VAL A 211 -12.60 3.61 6.21
C VAL A 211 -13.87 3.82 5.37
N TYR A 212 -14.06 3.02 4.34
CA TYR A 212 -15.19 3.12 3.42
C TYR A 212 -16.04 1.86 3.51
N ASP A 213 -17.33 2.04 3.81
CA ASP A 213 -18.34 0.99 3.70
C ASP A 213 -19.07 1.14 2.36
N PRO A 214 -18.83 0.24 1.39
CA PRO A 214 -19.45 0.36 0.08
C PRO A 214 -20.97 0.14 0.07
N GLU A 215 -21.56 -0.42 1.14
CA GLU A 215 -23.02 -0.52 1.27
C GLU A 215 -23.67 0.85 1.56
N ARG A 216 -22.92 1.78 2.14
CA ARG A 216 -23.39 3.14 2.48
C ARG A 216 -22.98 4.12 1.40
N THR A 217 -23.58 3.97 0.22
CA THR A 217 -23.29 4.82 -0.94
C THR A 217 -23.53 6.31 -0.67
N GLU A 218 -24.46 6.64 0.23
CA GLU A 218 -24.75 7.99 0.71
C GLU A 218 -23.57 8.67 1.44
N ASP A 219 -22.65 7.88 2.01
CA ASP A 219 -21.47 8.40 2.70
C ASP A 219 -20.35 8.81 1.71
N LEU A 220 -20.40 8.36 0.45
CA LEU A 220 -19.30 8.55 -0.50
C LEU A 220 -19.10 10.03 -0.90
N PRO A 221 -20.14 10.81 -1.29
CA PRO A 221 -19.96 12.22 -1.62
C PRO A 221 -19.36 13.06 -0.47
N PRO A 222 -19.88 13.05 0.77
CA PRO A 222 -19.29 13.83 1.86
C PRO A 222 -17.88 13.34 2.23
N MET A 223 -17.63 12.02 2.14
CA MET A 223 -16.30 11.46 2.34
C MET A 223 -15.30 11.98 1.30
N LEU A 224 -15.62 11.91 0.00
CA LEU A 224 -14.75 12.41 -1.06
C LEU A 224 -14.56 13.92 -0.99
N GLN A 225 -15.59 14.66 -0.58
CA GLN A 225 -15.46 16.09 -0.32
C GLN A 225 -14.44 16.37 0.79
N SER A 226 -14.39 15.55 1.84
CA SER A 226 -13.35 15.66 2.88
C SER A 226 -11.95 15.32 2.34
N VAL A 227 -11.82 14.21 1.59
CA VAL A 227 -10.56 13.76 0.95
C VAL A 227 -9.96 14.85 0.05
N LYS A 228 -10.83 15.55 -0.69
CA LYS A 228 -10.48 16.63 -1.60
C LYS A 228 -9.62 17.72 -0.93
N PHE A 229 -9.84 17.97 0.36
CA PHE A 229 -9.10 18.94 1.17
C PHE A 229 -7.96 18.33 2.01
N GLN A 230 -7.61 17.07 1.77
CA GLN A 230 -6.58 16.36 2.54
C GLN A 230 -5.41 15.88 1.67
N SER A 231 -5.69 15.41 0.45
CA SER A 231 -4.66 14.86 -0.44
C SER A 231 -5.05 14.94 -1.91
N ARG A 232 -4.06 15.00 -2.80
CA ARG A 232 -4.26 14.82 -4.25
C ARG A 232 -4.07 13.38 -4.72
N ILE A 233 -3.36 12.58 -3.92
CA ILE A 233 -2.95 11.22 -4.25
C ILE A 233 -3.76 10.25 -3.39
N ILE A 234 -4.63 9.46 -4.02
CA ILE A 234 -5.65 8.68 -3.33
C ILE A 234 -5.51 7.22 -3.73
N PHE A 235 -5.13 6.36 -2.79
CA PHE A 235 -5.14 4.92 -2.99
C PHE A 235 -6.52 4.35 -2.69
N ILE A 236 -6.94 3.40 -3.53
CA ILE A 236 -8.25 2.76 -3.47
C ILE A 236 -8.08 1.27 -3.19
N TYR A 237 -8.72 0.81 -2.11
CA TYR A 237 -8.74 -0.58 -1.66
C TYR A 237 -10.17 -1.03 -1.31
N PHE A 238 -11.06 -1.04 -2.29
CA PHE A 238 -12.41 -1.60 -2.19
C PHE A 238 -12.76 -2.39 -3.45
N ASP A 239 -13.92 -3.06 -3.46
CA ASP A 239 -14.35 -3.88 -4.60
C ASP A 239 -14.65 -3.05 -5.86
N MET A 240 -14.14 -3.55 -6.99
CA MET A 240 -14.30 -2.98 -8.32
C MET A 240 -15.74 -2.69 -8.75
N ASN A 241 -16.72 -3.39 -8.18
CA ASN A 241 -18.13 -3.15 -8.46
C ASN A 241 -18.59 -1.75 -8.04
N PHE A 242 -17.89 -1.10 -7.09
CA PHE A 242 -18.20 0.25 -6.62
C PHE A 242 -17.41 1.35 -7.33
N LEU A 243 -16.46 0.97 -8.19
CA LEU A 243 -15.55 1.90 -8.86
C LEU A 243 -16.29 2.86 -9.81
N GLU A 244 -17.34 2.40 -10.48
CA GLU A 244 -18.10 3.24 -11.40
C GLU A 244 -18.77 4.40 -10.65
N PHE A 245 -19.51 4.09 -9.58
CA PHE A 245 -20.14 5.09 -8.72
C PHE A 245 -19.11 6.04 -8.09
N PHE A 246 -17.95 5.52 -7.71
CA PHE A 246 -16.84 6.32 -7.21
C PHE A 246 -16.33 7.33 -8.24
N LEU A 247 -16.05 6.89 -9.47
CA LEU A 247 -15.52 7.77 -10.52
C LEU A 247 -16.53 8.83 -10.95
N ASP A 248 -17.83 8.49 -10.96
CA ASP A 248 -18.90 9.43 -11.26
C ASP A 248 -19.00 10.49 -10.16
N THR A 249 -18.93 10.09 -8.88
CA THR A 249 -18.92 11.02 -7.74
C THR A 249 -17.67 11.91 -7.75
N ALA A 250 -16.49 11.33 -7.99
CA ALA A 250 -15.24 12.10 -8.11
C ALA A 250 -15.32 13.12 -9.25
N THR A 251 -15.96 12.79 -10.36
CA THR A 251 -16.17 13.71 -11.49
C THR A 251 -17.11 14.85 -11.11
N ALA A 252 -18.22 14.56 -10.43
CA ALA A 252 -19.13 15.58 -9.92
C ALA A 252 -18.44 16.56 -8.94
N LEU A 253 -17.44 16.08 -8.20
CA LEU A 253 -16.61 16.89 -7.30
C LEU A 253 -15.40 17.55 -7.98
N ASN A 254 -15.28 17.45 -9.31
CA ASN A 254 -14.17 17.97 -10.10
C ASN A 254 -12.79 17.43 -9.66
N MET A 255 -12.74 16.15 -9.28
CA MET A 255 -11.51 15.44 -8.89
C MET A 255 -10.92 14.61 -10.05
N THR A 256 -11.49 14.67 -11.25
CA THR A 256 -10.98 13.99 -12.45
C THR A 256 -10.37 14.94 -13.47
N ASN A 257 -10.12 16.19 -13.07
CA ASN A 257 -9.60 17.28 -13.89
C ASN A 257 -8.07 17.28 -14.08
N GLY A 258 -7.35 16.28 -13.54
CA GLY A 258 -5.89 16.23 -13.59
C GLY A 258 -5.18 16.76 -12.35
N ASP A 259 -5.90 17.34 -11.37
CA ASP A 259 -5.27 17.74 -10.11
C ASP A 259 -5.18 16.58 -9.09
N TYR A 260 -5.87 15.47 -9.34
CA TYR A 260 -5.87 14.29 -8.49
C TYR A 260 -5.49 13.06 -9.29
N VAL A 261 -4.97 12.06 -8.59
CA VAL A 261 -4.74 10.72 -9.13
C VAL A 261 -5.32 9.68 -8.17
N PHE A 262 -5.99 8.70 -8.77
CA PHE A 262 -6.52 7.56 -8.07
C PHE A 262 -5.65 6.34 -8.39
N LEU A 263 -5.18 5.63 -7.36
CA LEU A 263 -4.35 4.43 -7.49
C LEU A 263 -5.11 3.22 -6.95
N LEU A 264 -5.64 2.39 -7.83
CA LEU A 264 -6.43 1.22 -7.48
C LEU A 264 -5.56 -0.04 -7.48
N ALA A 265 -5.42 -0.65 -6.31
CA ALA A 265 -4.77 -1.95 -6.19
C ALA A 265 -5.70 -3.05 -6.71
N GLN A 266 -5.20 -3.92 -7.57
CA GLN A 266 -5.92 -5.09 -8.06
C GLN A 266 -5.10 -6.36 -7.96
N SER A 267 -5.82 -7.47 -7.99
CA SER A 267 -5.18 -8.76 -8.12
C SER A 267 -4.84 -9.08 -9.56
N SER A 268 -3.76 -9.83 -9.77
CA SER A 268 -3.31 -10.29 -11.08
C SER A 268 -4.30 -11.22 -11.78
N PHE A 269 -5.23 -11.85 -11.06
CA PHE A 269 -6.25 -12.73 -11.62
C PHE A 269 -7.43 -12.01 -12.32
N PHE A 270 -7.45 -10.67 -12.33
CA PHE A 270 -8.63 -9.90 -12.69
C PHE A 270 -8.49 -8.96 -13.89
N THR A 271 -7.38 -8.99 -14.62
CA THR A 271 -7.06 -7.88 -15.53
C THR A 271 -7.90 -7.86 -16.80
N ARG A 272 -8.01 -8.92 -17.60
CA ARG A 272 -8.60 -8.75 -18.95
C ARG A 272 -10.11 -8.47 -18.95
N ALA A 273 -10.90 -9.25 -18.20
CA ALA A 273 -12.37 -9.11 -18.18
C ALA A 273 -12.84 -7.86 -17.42
N ASN A 274 -12.03 -7.32 -16.51
CA ASN A 274 -12.42 -6.10 -15.80
C ASN A 274 -11.99 -4.82 -16.50
N LEU A 275 -10.91 -4.87 -17.29
CA LEU A 275 -10.49 -3.74 -18.12
C LEU A 275 -11.48 -3.47 -19.29
N SER A 276 -12.40 -4.41 -19.56
CA SER A 276 -13.48 -4.25 -20.54
C SER A 276 -14.80 -3.73 -19.93
N ARG A 277 -14.83 -3.32 -18.66
CA ARG A 277 -16.04 -2.76 -18.02
C ARG A 277 -16.37 -1.37 -18.56
N SER A 278 -17.65 -0.97 -18.46
CA SER A 278 -18.18 0.33 -18.91
C SER A 278 -17.36 1.53 -18.41
N TRP A 279 -16.98 1.52 -17.12
CA TRP A 279 -16.22 2.61 -16.51
C TRP A 279 -14.85 2.83 -17.15
N ALA A 280 -14.23 1.81 -17.76
CA ALA A 280 -12.90 1.92 -18.35
C ALA A 280 -12.88 2.84 -19.58
N GLN A 281 -14.03 3.05 -20.22
CA GLN A 281 -14.19 3.90 -21.39
C GLN A 281 -14.61 5.34 -21.02
N LYS A 282 -14.95 5.60 -19.76
CA LYS A 282 -15.36 6.94 -19.31
C LYS A 282 -14.16 7.89 -19.27
N PRO A 283 -14.31 9.19 -19.60
CA PRO A 283 -13.24 10.17 -19.46
C PRO A 283 -12.63 10.24 -18.05
N SER A 284 -13.46 9.98 -17.02
CA SER A 284 -13.04 9.93 -15.61
C SER A 284 -11.99 8.87 -15.32
N ALA A 285 -11.93 7.79 -16.12
CA ALA A 285 -10.93 6.73 -15.99
C ALA A 285 -9.50 7.22 -16.25
N LYS A 286 -9.30 8.35 -16.92
CA LYS A 286 -7.95 8.93 -17.15
C LYS A 286 -7.28 9.38 -15.85
N ALA A 287 -8.05 9.67 -14.82
CA ALA A 287 -7.53 9.98 -13.48
C ALA A 287 -7.15 8.71 -12.68
N LEU A 288 -7.51 7.52 -13.18
CA LEU A 288 -7.29 6.23 -12.52
C LEU A 288 -6.04 5.54 -13.07
N ILE A 289 -5.18 5.10 -12.15
CA ILE A 289 -4.08 4.18 -12.40
C ILE A 289 -4.42 2.88 -11.67
N ILE A 290 -4.37 1.76 -12.38
CA ILE A 290 -4.57 0.43 -11.82
C ILE A 290 -3.21 -0.22 -11.68
N TYR A 291 -2.93 -0.81 -10.52
CA TYR A 291 -1.67 -1.53 -10.33
C TYR A 291 -1.89 -2.90 -9.70
N SER A 292 -1.11 -3.87 -10.18
CA SER A 292 -1.26 -5.28 -9.81
C SER A 292 0.01 -6.06 -10.13
N ASN A 293 0.20 -7.22 -9.50
CA ASN A 293 1.24 -8.14 -9.94
C ASN A 293 1.04 -8.51 -11.43
N VAL A 294 2.14 -8.62 -12.18
CA VAL A 294 2.12 -9.03 -13.60
C VAL A 294 1.46 -10.39 -13.72
N ALA A 295 0.45 -10.54 -14.58
CA ALA A 295 -0.23 -11.81 -14.76
C ALA A 295 0.67 -12.89 -15.37
N PRO A 296 0.41 -14.18 -15.12
CA PRO A 296 1.12 -15.26 -15.79
C PRO A 296 0.99 -15.19 -17.31
N ASN A 297 1.97 -15.78 -18.01
CA ASN A 297 1.85 -16.00 -19.45
C ASN A 297 0.85 -17.15 -19.70
N TRP A 298 -0.41 -16.79 -19.96
CA TRP A 298 -1.49 -17.76 -20.17
C TRP A 298 -1.37 -18.53 -21.48
N GLN A 299 -0.71 -17.97 -22.49
CA GLN A 299 -0.43 -18.68 -23.74
C GLN A 299 0.58 -19.81 -23.50
N LEU A 300 1.63 -19.56 -22.72
CA LEU A 300 2.61 -20.57 -22.33
C LEU A 300 1.96 -21.71 -21.52
N ASN A 301 1.00 -21.38 -20.67
CA ASN A 301 0.40 -22.32 -19.72
C ASN A 301 -0.92 -22.94 -20.18
N SER A 302 -1.35 -22.73 -21.43
CA SER A 302 -2.68 -23.16 -21.88
C SER A 302 -2.86 -24.67 -21.82
N ALA A 303 -1.88 -25.45 -22.31
CA ALA A 303 -1.94 -26.91 -22.31
C ALA A 303 -1.94 -27.51 -20.89
N LEU A 304 -1.17 -26.90 -19.97
CA LEU A 304 -1.19 -27.27 -18.56
C LEU A 304 -2.58 -27.03 -17.96
N VAL A 305 -3.15 -25.85 -18.19
CA VAL A 305 -4.49 -25.49 -17.72
C VAL A 305 -5.53 -26.47 -18.27
N ASP A 306 -5.47 -26.81 -19.55
CA ASP A 306 -6.42 -27.74 -20.18
C ASP A 306 -6.30 -29.16 -19.58
N THR A 307 -5.08 -29.58 -19.19
CA THR A 307 -4.84 -30.85 -18.48
C THR A 307 -5.46 -30.85 -17.09
N ILE A 308 -5.30 -29.76 -16.33
CA ILE A 308 -5.91 -29.60 -15.00
C ILE A 308 -7.44 -29.63 -15.10
N ILE A 309 -8.01 -28.95 -16.10
CA ILE A 309 -9.47 -28.94 -16.35
C ILE A 309 -9.96 -30.35 -16.66
N ALA A 310 -9.29 -31.07 -17.55
CA ALA A 310 -9.65 -32.45 -17.89
C ALA A 310 -9.66 -33.36 -16.65
N LEU A 311 -8.62 -33.27 -15.80
CA LEU A 311 -8.54 -34.05 -14.57
C LEU A 311 -9.62 -33.65 -13.56
N SER A 312 -9.89 -32.35 -13.43
CA SER A 312 -10.95 -31.83 -12.57
C SER A 312 -12.31 -32.43 -12.97
N HIS A 313 -12.66 -32.42 -14.25
CA HIS A 313 -13.89 -33.03 -14.74
C HIS A 313 -13.94 -34.55 -14.56
N GLN A 314 -12.80 -35.22 -14.68
CA GLN A 314 -12.74 -36.68 -14.57
C GLN A 314 -12.89 -37.18 -13.12
N ARG A 315 -12.29 -36.48 -12.15
CA ARG A 315 -12.14 -37.01 -10.77
C ARG A 315 -12.79 -36.16 -9.68
N TYR A 316 -13.01 -34.86 -9.91
CA TYR A 316 -13.36 -33.91 -8.86
C TYR A 316 -14.70 -33.20 -9.05
N ALA A 317 -15.25 -33.17 -10.27
CA ALA A 317 -16.53 -32.55 -10.57
C ALA A 317 -17.72 -33.40 -10.06
N LEU A 318 -18.08 -33.23 -8.78
CA LEU A 318 -19.16 -33.94 -8.09
C LEU A 318 -20.59 -33.45 -8.48
N ASN A 319 -20.86 -33.24 -9.78
CA ASN A 319 -22.14 -32.85 -10.42
C ASN A 319 -22.19 -31.44 -11.06
N THR A 320 -21.09 -30.68 -11.12
CA THR A 320 -21.07 -29.36 -11.76
C THR A 320 -19.84 -29.15 -12.63
N THR A 321 -20.06 -28.54 -13.80
CA THR A 321 -18.98 -28.12 -14.71
C THR A 321 -18.28 -26.90 -14.11
N ILE A 322 -17.01 -27.05 -13.73
CA ILE A 322 -16.20 -25.93 -13.25
C ILE A 322 -15.83 -25.04 -14.45
N PRO A 323 -16.15 -23.73 -14.44
CA PRO A 323 -15.74 -22.83 -15.51
C PRO A 323 -14.23 -22.77 -15.67
N ARG A 324 -13.76 -22.70 -16.92
CA ARG A 324 -12.33 -22.57 -17.25
C ARG A 324 -11.66 -21.45 -16.47
N ASP A 325 -12.30 -20.29 -16.34
CA ASP A 325 -11.75 -19.14 -15.63
C ASP A 325 -11.49 -19.40 -14.14
N LEU A 326 -12.26 -20.30 -13.50
CA LEU A 326 -12.00 -20.69 -12.11
C LEU A 326 -10.72 -21.49 -11.95
N ILE A 327 -10.32 -22.26 -12.97
CA ILE A 327 -9.09 -23.07 -12.96
C ILE A 327 -7.91 -22.28 -13.53
N ALA A 328 -8.13 -21.54 -14.62
CA ALA A 328 -7.18 -20.68 -15.31
C ALA A 328 -6.91 -19.39 -14.54
N ASN A 329 -6.41 -19.52 -13.30
CA ASN A 329 -6.12 -18.39 -12.43
C ASN A 329 -4.71 -18.51 -11.82
N ALA A 330 -4.14 -17.38 -11.42
CA ALA A 330 -2.74 -17.30 -10.99
C ALA A 330 -2.46 -18.08 -9.69
N LEU A 331 -3.47 -18.29 -8.84
CA LEU A 331 -3.36 -19.07 -7.61
C LEU A 331 -3.20 -20.57 -7.92
N ASN A 332 -3.97 -21.11 -8.86
CA ASN A 332 -3.81 -22.49 -9.32
C ASN A 332 -2.44 -22.69 -9.97
N LEU A 333 -2.00 -21.75 -10.83
CA LEU A 333 -0.66 -21.87 -11.41
C LEU A 333 0.45 -21.86 -10.34
N ALA A 334 0.33 -20.99 -9.33
CA ALA A 334 1.27 -20.97 -8.21
C ALA A 334 1.26 -22.28 -7.41
N ALA A 335 0.10 -22.92 -7.24
CA ALA A 335 -0.01 -24.20 -6.58
C ALA A 335 0.69 -25.34 -7.33
N TYR A 336 0.51 -25.41 -8.65
CA TYR A 336 1.27 -26.34 -9.51
C TYR A 336 2.78 -26.08 -9.38
N GLN A 337 3.17 -24.82 -9.51
CA GLN A 337 4.56 -24.40 -9.46
C GLN A 337 5.23 -24.71 -8.11
N ALA A 338 4.50 -24.57 -7.01
CA ALA A 338 4.98 -24.87 -5.67
C ALA A 338 5.38 -26.33 -5.50
N VAL A 339 4.56 -27.26 -6.03
CA VAL A 339 4.87 -28.70 -6.01
C VAL A 339 6.10 -28.99 -6.86
N ILE A 340 6.20 -28.44 -8.08
CA ILE A 340 7.37 -28.66 -8.94
C ILE A 340 8.65 -28.12 -8.27
N CYS A 341 8.61 -26.92 -7.68
CA CYS A 341 9.77 -26.37 -6.98
C CYS A 341 10.16 -27.23 -5.77
N LEU A 342 9.19 -27.71 -4.99
CA LEU A 342 9.43 -28.65 -3.89
C LEU A 342 10.13 -29.91 -4.39
N THR A 343 9.62 -30.54 -5.44
CA THR A 343 10.23 -31.76 -6.00
C THR A 343 11.65 -31.51 -6.49
N MET A 344 11.90 -30.39 -7.16
CA MET A 344 13.25 -30.01 -7.61
C MET A 344 14.23 -29.85 -6.43
N VAL A 345 13.80 -29.15 -5.37
CA VAL A 345 14.61 -28.95 -4.16
C VAL A 345 14.90 -30.27 -3.47
N LEU A 346 13.89 -31.09 -3.26
CA LEU A 346 14.04 -32.40 -2.63
C LEU A 346 14.96 -33.30 -3.43
N ASN A 347 14.75 -33.41 -4.75
CA ASN A 347 15.60 -34.21 -5.62
C ASN A 347 17.06 -33.77 -5.52
N SER A 348 17.32 -32.46 -5.54
CA SER A 348 18.68 -31.91 -5.35
C SER A 348 19.26 -32.28 -3.98
N LEU A 349 18.47 -32.21 -2.90
CA LEU A 349 18.94 -32.53 -1.55
C LEU A 349 19.24 -34.02 -1.39
N PHE A 350 18.38 -34.90 -1.90
CA PHE A 350 18.61 -36.35 -1.87
C PHE A 350 19.84 -36.78 -2.67
N GLN A 351 20.15 -36.08 -3.77
CA GLN A 351 21.32 -36.37 -4.58
C GLN A 351 22.63 -35.84 -3.97
N VAL A 352 22.61 -34.63 -3.38
CA VAL A 352 23.84 -33.88 -3.06
C VAL A 352 24.16 -33.87 -1.56
N SER A 353 23.20 -34.13 -0.68
CA SER A 353 23.38 -34.01 0.77
C SER A 353 23.20 -35.34 1.50
N PRO A 354 24.28 -36.12 1.72
CA PRO A 354 24.25 -37.31 2.57
C PRO A 354 23.78 -37.01 3.99
N THR A 355 24.05 -35.79 4.46
CA THR A 355 23.56 -35.32 5.76
C THR A 355 22.05 -35.17 5.75
N PHE A 356 21.46 -34.59 4.70
CA PHE A 356 20.01 -34.50 4.56
C PHE A 356 19.39 -35.90 4.55
N VAL A 357 19.92 -36.82 3.74
CA VAL A 357 19.44 -38.21 3.66
C VAL A 357 19.46 -38.86 5.05
N ARG A 358 20.56 -38.75 5.79
CA ARG A 358 20.66 -39.32 7.15
C ARG A 358 19.65 -38.69 8.12
N LEU A 359 19.44 -37.38 8.06
CA LEU A 359 18.49 -36.67 8.92
C LEU A 359 17.03 -37.00 8.55
N ALA A 360 16.75 -37.16 7.25
CA ALA A 360 15.46 -37.53 6.72
C ALA A 360 15.12 -39.00 7.02
N SER A 361 16.12 -39.88 7.07
CA SER A 361 15.94 -41.32 7.32
C SER A 361 16.17 -41.75 8.78
N SER A 362 16.24 -40.81 9.72
CA SER A 362 16.50 -41.15 11.14
C SER A 362 15.31 -41.91 11.74
N PRO A 363 15.49 -43.17 12.19
CA PRO A 363 14.43 -43.97 12.79
C PRO A 363 13.87 -43.31 14.06
N GLY A 364 12.55 -43.24 14.19
CA GLY A 364 11.87 -42.73 15.38
C GLY A 364 11.64 -41.22 15.43
N GLY A 365 12.10 -40.47 14.44
CA GLY A 365 11.74 -39.05 14.27
C GLY A 365 10.34 -38.91 13.67
N ARG A 366 9.32 -38.61 14.49
CA ARG A 366 7.96 -38.31 14.01
C ARG A 366 7.86 -37.03 13.18
N TYR A 367 8.83 -36.14 13.34
CA TYR A 367 8.92 -34.87 12.64
C TYR A 367 10.29 -34.74 12.00
N LEU A 368 10.38 -33.90 10.96
CA LEU A 368 11.66 -33.54 10.37
C LEU A 368 12.59 -33.00 11.46
N HIS A 369 13.86 -33.38 11.39
CA HIS A 369 14.89 -32.75 12.21
C HIS A 369 15.01 -31.27 11.79
N GLU A 370 15.19 -30.35 12.75
CA GLU A 370 15.31 -28.89 12.52
C GLU A 370 16.28 -28.53 11.39
N ARG A 371 17.50 -29.09 11.44
CA ARG A 371 18.49 -28.95 10.36
C ARG A 371 18.02 -29.42 8.98
N ALA A 372 17.18 -30.46 8.89
CA ALA A 372 16.65 -30.91 7.61
C ALA A 372 15.57 -29.96 7.09
N THR A 373 14.70 -29.45 7.98
CA THR A 373 13.76 -28.37 7.67
C THR A 373 14.50 -27.15 7.15
N GLU A 374 15.52 -26.67 7.87
CA GLU A 374 16.30 -25.51 7.44
C GLU A 374 17.04 -25.76 6.11
N GLN A 375 17.55 -26.97 5.87
CA GLN A 375 18.14 -27.31 4.56
C GLN A 375 17.14 -27.21 3.42
N ILE A 376 15.89 -27.63 3.61
CA ILE A 376 14.83 -27.44 2.60
C ILE A 376 14.64 -25.94 2.36
N LEU A 377 14.43 -25.16 3.41
CA LEU A 377 14.15 -23.73 3.31
C LEU A 377 15.28 -22.94 2.63
N GLN A 378 16.54 -23.25 2.98
CA GLN A 378 17.72 -22.61 2.38
C GLN A 378 17.82 -22.85 0.88
N GLN A 379 17.38 -24.01 0.38
CA GLN A 379 17.40 -24.30 -1.06
C GLN A 379 16.35 -23.53 -1.86
N PHE A 380 15.37 -22.91 -1.18
CA PHE A 380 14.38 -22.02 -1.79
C PHE A 380 14.79 -20.55 -1.74
N ARG A 381 15.44 -20.10 -0.65
CA ARG A 381 15.73 -18.68 -0.42
C ARG A 381 16.69 -18.12 -1.49
N ASN A 382 16.44 -16.87 -1.89
CA ASN A 382 17.23 -16.12 -2.85
C ASN A 382 17.54 -16.90 -4.15
N ARG A 383 16.50 -17.52 -4.72
CA ARG A 383 16.63 -18.42 -5.86
C ARG A 383 15.56 -18.15 -6.90
N THR A 384 16.01 -18.15 -8.16
CA THR A 384 15.11 -18.15 -9.32
C THR A 384 14.98 -19.56 -9.89
N PHE A 385 13.76 -20.08 -9.90
CA PHE A 385 13.41 -21.34 -10.55
C PHE A 385 12.99 -21.06 -12.00
N THR A 386 13.53 -21.83 -12.94
CA THR A 386 13.11 -21.81 -14.34
C THR A 386 12.32 -23.07 -14.63
N LEU A 387 11.00 -22.92 -14.79
CA LEU A 387 10.07 -24.01 -15.04
C LEU A 387 9.50 -23.92 -16.45
N LYS A 388 8.90 -25.01 -16.94
CA LYS A 388 8.12 -25.00 -18.18
C LYS A 388 6.97 -23.97 -18.13
N SER A 389 6.42 -23.74 -16.94
CA SER A 389 5.35 -22.78 -16.69
C SER A 389 5.80 -21.33 -16.51
N GLY A 390 7.11 -21.06 -16.52
CA GLY A 390 7.70 -19.73 -16.38
C GLY A 390 8.76 -19.64 -15.28
N LYS A 391 9.22 -18.42 -15.02
CA LYS A 391 10.21 -18.12 -13.97
C LYS A 391 9.52 -17.77 -12.65
N ILE A 392 10.16 -18.15 -11.55
CA ILE A 392 9.70 -17.84 -10.19
C ILE A 392 10.91 -17.40 -9.40
N PHE A 393 10.88 -16.17 -8.88
CA PHE A 393 11.88 -15.69 -7.96
C PHE A 393 11.36 -15.79 -6.52
N ILE A 394 12.14 -16.42 -5.66
CA ILE A 394 11.91 -16.51 -4.21
C ILE A 394 13.01 -15.70 -3.53
N ASP A 395 12.64 -14.72 -2.73
CA ASP A 395 13.60 -13.83 -2.06
C ASP A 395 14.29 -14.49 -0.86
N ALA A 396 15.12 -13.72 -0.16
CA ALA A 396 15.83 -14.17 1.04
C ALA A 396 14.88 -14.55 2.19
N SER A 397 13.66 -14.01 2.22
CA SER A 397 12.63 -14.40 3.20
C SER A 397 11.95 -15.72 2.81
N GLY A 398 12.18 -16.28 1.63
CA GLY A 398 11.42 -17.45 1.19
C GLY A 398 10.00 -17.11 0.75
N ALA A 399 9.75 -15.84 0.39
CA ALA A 399 8.53 -15.39 -0.24
C ALA A 399 8.75 -15.25 -1.75
N ARG A 400 7.76 -15.65 -2.54
CA ARG A 400 7.74 -15.40 -3.98
C ARG A 400 7.57 -13.92 -4.22
N ARG A 401 8.42 -13.40 -5.11
CA ARG A 401 8.36 -12.02 -5.56
C ARG A 401 7.85 -11.94 -6.98
N VAL A 402 6.93 -11.02 -7.24
CA VAL A 402 6.31 -10.85 -8.55
C VAL A 402 6.31 -9.37 -8.94
N ASN A 403 6.90 -9.08 -10.10
CA ASN A 403 6.89 -7.75 -10.72
C ASN A 403 5.48 -7.14 -10.71
N VAL A 404 5.41 -5.82 -10.56
CA VAL A 404 4.15 -5.08 -10.46
C VAL A 404 4.02 -4.15 -11.64
N GLN A 405 2.90 -4.21 -12.33
CA GLN A 405 2.59 -3.34 -13.45
C GLN A 405 1.62 -2.24 -13.02
N PHE A 406 1.78 -1.06 -13.60
CA PHE A 406 0.84 0.06 -13.49
C PHE A 406 0.27 0.35 -14.86
N MET A 407 -1.05 0.32 -14.95
CA MET A 407 -1.82 0.54 -16.16
C MET A 407 -2.65 1.81 -16.04
N ARG A 408 -2.77 2.54 -17.15
CA ARG A 408 -3.56 3.76 -17.23
C ARG A 408 -4.50 3.71 -18.43
N ALA A 409 -5.67 4.34 -18.30
CA ALA A 409 -6.61 4.52 -19.39
C ALA A 409 -6.08 5.50 -20.46
N TYR A 410 -6.08 5.05 -21.71
CA TYR A 410 -5.95 5.90 -22.89
C TYR A 410 -7.23 5.77 -23.74
N GLU A 411 -7.19 4.99 -24.83
CA GLU A 411 -8.37 4.41 -25.49
C GLU A 411 -8.80 3.11 -24.79
N GLU A 412 -7.79 2.36 -24.36
CA GLU A 412 -7.89 1.18 -23.51
C GLU A 412 -6.83 1.30 -22.40
N TYR A 413 -6.91 0.47 -21.38
CA TYR A 413 -5.85 0.40 -20.38
C TYR A 413 -4.57 -0.17 -20.98
N ARG A 414 -3.49 0.59 -20.87
CA ARG A 414 -2.15 0.19 -21.34
C ARG A 414 -1.14 0.27 -20.21
N LEU A 415 -0.11 -0.57 -20.32
CA LEU A 415 1.02 -0.57 -19.39
C LEU A 415 1.77 0.77 -19.47
N GLY A 416 1.86 1.49 -18.35
CA GLY A 416 2.64 2.72 -18.24
C GLY A 416 3.97 2.48 -17.52
N TRP A 417 3.92 1.77 -16.38
CA TRP A 417 5.10 1.53 -15.53
C TRP A 417 5.21 0.07 -15.12
N MET A 418 6.44 -0.35 -14.83
CA MET A 418 6.75 -1.65 -14.28
C MET A 418 7.72 -1.50 -13.12
N TYR A 419 7.37 -2.09 -11.98
CA TYR A 419 8.26 -2.29 -10.85
C TYR A 419 8.89 -3.67 -10.96
N ASP A 420 10.20 -3.69 -11.09
CA ASP A 420 11.00 -4.90 -11.12
C ASP A 420 11.50 -5.22 -9.71
N VAL A 421 11.12 -6.39 -9.19
CA VAL A 421 11.37 -6.78 -7.79
C VAL A 421 12.81 -7.19 -7.53
N GLU A 422 13.55 -7.61 -8.56
CA GLU A 422 14.95 -8.02 -8.41
C GLU A 422 15.86 -6.80 -8.30
N SER A 423 15.59 -5.77 -9.10
CA SER A 423 16.31 -4.50 -9.08
C SER A 423 15.74 -3.48 -8.09
N ALA A 424 14.54 -3.71 -7.56
CA ALA A 424 13.77 -2.75 -6.75
C ALA A 424 13.59 -1.39 -7.45
N THR A 425 13.37 -1.40 -8.77
CA THR A 425 13.24 -0.18 -9.56
C THR A 425 11.88 -0.07 -10.25
N LEU A 426 11.27 1.12 -10.17
CA LEU A 426 10.10 1.47 -10.97
C LEU A 426 10.56 2.16 -12.26
N SER A 427 10.20 1.58 -13.40
CA SER A 427 10.58 2.06 -14.73
C SER A 427 9.35 2.46 -15.55
N ARG A 428 9.51 3.50 -16.37
CA ARG A 428 8.53 3.87 -17.40
C ARG A 428 8.70 2.95 -18.60
N ILE A 429 7.64 2.28 -19.03
CA ILE A 429 7.68 1.29 -20.12
C ILE A 429 7.13 1.85 -21.43
N MET A 430 6.06 2.65 -21.36
CA MET A 430 5.42 3.23 -22.54
C MET A 430 5.11 4.70 -22.32
N ALA A 431 4.98 5.45 -23.42
CA ALA A 431 4.65 6.88 -23.41
C ALA A 431 3.32 7.21 -22.72
N VAL A 432 2.40 6.24 -22.58
CA VAL A 432 1.13 6.43 -21.83
C VAL A 432 1.37 6.79 -20.37
N ALA A 433 2.55 6.48 -19.82
CA ALA A 433 2.97 6.91 -18.49
C ALA A 433 2.91 8.44 -18.31
N ASP A 434 3.30 9.19 -19.34
CA ASP A 434 3.45 10.64 -19.27
C ASP A 434 2.16 11.38 -19.70
N LEU A 435 1.09 10.66 -20.05
CA LEU A 435 -0.18 11.24 -20.46
C LEU A 435 -1.08 11.46 -19.24
N TRP A 436 -1.12 12.69 -18.72
CA TRP A 436 -2.01 13.08 -17.63
C TRP A 436 -3.32 13.69 -18.16
N PRO A 437 -4.39 13.74 -17.35
CA PRO A 437 -5.66 14.32 -17.77
C PRO A 437 -5.52 15.74 -18.34
N LEU A 438 -6.45 16.12 -19.22
CA LEU A 438 -6.45 17.40 -19.95
C LEU A 438 -5.23 17.66 -20.85
N GLY A 439 -4.47 16.61 -21.21
CA GLY A 439 -3.29 16.75 -22.06
C GLY A 439 -2.07 17.30 -21.33
N ALA A 440 -2.11 17.32 -19.99
CA ALA A 440 -0.95 17.67 -19.20
C ALA A 440 0.17 16.63 -19.40
N SER A 441 1.40 17.13 -19.54
CA SER A 441 2.62 16.30 -19.59
C SER A 441 3.25 16.10 -18.21
N ILE A 442 2.62 16.65 -17.16
CA ILE A 442 3.16 16.71 -15.80
C ILE A 442 2.18 16.04 -14.86
N ALA A 443 2.71 15.22 -13.95
CA ALA A 443 1.95 14.59 -12.90
C ALA A 443 1.32 15.62 -11.93
N PRO A 444 0.16 15.31 -11.32
CA PRO A 444 -0.42 16.12 -10.28
C PRO A 444 0.61 16.44 -9.20
N LYS A 445 0.62 17.69 -8.74
CA LYS A 445 1.46 18.11 -7.62
C LYS A 445 1.01 17.39 -6.35
N ASN A 446 1.95 17.19 -5.43
CA ASN A 446 1.68 16.63 -4.10
C ASN A 446 0.63 17.44 -3.32
N SER A 447 0.64 18.76 -3.47
CA SER A 447 -0.31 19.68 -2.84
C SER A 447 -0.70 20.81 -3.80
N PRO A 448 -1.84 21.48 -3.57
CA PRO A 448 -2.22 22.67 -4.33
C PRO A 448 -1.25 23.82 -4.05
N ASP A 449 -1.11 24.76 -4.99
CA ASP A 449 -0.19 25.90 -4.86
C ASP A 449 -0.47 26.78 -3.63
N CYS A 450 -1.73 26.84 -3.17
CA CYS A 450 -2.12 27.59 -1.98
C CYS A 450 -2.37 26.73 -0.74
N GLY A 451 -1.92 25.47 -0.75
CA GLY A 451 -2.28 24.50 0.28
C GLY A 451 -3.74 24.04 0.17
N PHE A 452 -4.11 23.03 0.95
CA PHE A 452 -5.45 22.45 0.89
C PHE A 452 -6.54 23.33 1.51
N ARG A 453 -6.16 24.30 2.35
CA ARG A 453 -7.08 25.23 3.02
C ARG A 453 -6.99 26.66 2.51
N MET A 454 -6.28 26.90 1.40
CA MET A 454 -6.01 28.23 0.83
C MET A 454 -5.26 29.18 1.78
N ASP A 455 -4.60 28.63 2.80
CA ASP A 455 -3.84 29.31 3.82
C ASP A 455 -2.45 29.76 3.34
N GLY A 456 -1.90 29.08 2.32
CA GLY A 456 -0.62 29.43 1.70
C GLY A 456 -0.72 30.46 0.56
N CYS A 457 -1.93 30.86 0.17
CA CYS A 457 -2.12 31.88 -0.86
C CYS A 457 -1.62 33.23 -0.33
N PRO A 458 -0.72 33.94 -1.06
CA PRO A 458 -0.43 35.33 -0.72
C PRO A 458 -1.75 36.10 -0.75
N SER A 459 -2.12 36.71 0.38
CA SER A 459 -3.34 37.53 0.47
C SER A 459 -3.34 38.48 -0.71
N SER A 460 -4.40 38.45 -1.52
CA SER A 460 -4.49 39.25 -2.73
C SER A 460 -4.04 40.68 -2.41
N SER A 461 -2.96 41.10 -3.04
CA SER A 461 -2.27 42.38 -2.83
C SER A 461 -3.12 43.60 -3.23
N ALA A 462 -4.41 43.39 -3.51
CA ALA A 462 -5.42 44.43 -3.62
C ALA A 462 -5.65 45.16 -2.29
N LEU A 463 -5.50 44.50 -1.13
CA LEU A 463 -5.66 45.15 0.18
C LEU A 463 -4.38 45.81 0.71
N THR A 464 -3.20 45.41 0.24
CA THR A 464 -1.93 46.04 0.64
C THR A 464 -1.70 47.38 -0.06
N ARG A 465 -2.32 47.63 -1.23
CA ARG A 465 -2.30 48.96 -1.87
C ARG A 465 -3.14 50.02 -1.14
N LEU A 466 -4.10 49.62 -0.30
CA LEU A 466 -4.88 50.57 0.52
C LEU A 466 -4.11 51.03 1.76
N LYS A 467 -3.30 50.18 2.37
CA LYS A 467 -2.49 50.58 3.55
C LYS A 467 -1.33 51.52 3.22
N SER A 468 -0.82 51.52 1.98
CA SER A 468 0.17 52.51 1.53
C SER A 468 -0.43 53.88 1.23
N VAL A 469 -1.74 53.97 0.95
CA VAL A 469 -2.42 55.26 0.70
C VAL A 469 -2.75 55.98 2.01
N GLU A 470 -3.07 55.25 3.08
CA GLU A 470 -3.30 55.86 4.40
C GLU A 470 -2.01 56.44 5.04
N ALA A 471 -0.86 55.77 4.85
CA ALA A 471 0.41 56.26 5.38
C ALA A 471 0.89 57.55 4.66
N VAL A 472 0.70 57.65 3.33
CA VAL A 472 1.08 58.86 2.57
C VAL A 472 0.11 60.01 2.84
N SER A 473 -1.18 59.74 3.03
CA SER A 473 -2.19 60.74 3.42
C SER A 473 -1.89 61.36 4.79
N SER A 474 -1.49 60.53 5.76
CA SER A 474 -1.19 60.97 7.13
C SER A 474 0.03 61.91 7.18
N VAL A 475 1.09 61.60 6.44
CA VAL A 475 2.31 62.43 6.39
C VAL A 475 2.05 63.76 5.68
N ALA A 476 1.27 63.77 4.60
CA ALA A 476 0.89 64.99 3.89
C ALA A 476 0.05 65.93 4.78
N LEU A 477 -0.87 65.39 5.58
CA LEU A 477 -1.70 66.18 6.50
C LEU A 477 -0.86 66.80 7.64
N VAL A 478 0.08 66.04 8.22
CA VAL A 478 0.98 66.56 9.27
C VAL A 478 1.90 67.65 8.72
N LEU A 479 2.40 67.50 7.49
CA LEU A 479 3.21 68.55 6.84
C LEU A 479 2.38 69.80 6.51
N LEU A 480 1.13 69.65 6.06
CA LEU A 480 0.23 70.77 5.80
C LEU A 480 -0.12 71.54 7.08
N VAL A 481 -0.52 70.83 8.13
CA VAL A 481 -0.83 71.46 9.44
C VAL A 481 0.43 72.07 10.06
N GLY A 482 1.57 71.39 9.98
CA GLY A 482 2.86 71.91 10.41
C GLY A 482 3.25 73.19 9.67
N SER A 483 3.04 73.26 8.35
CA SER A 483 3.33 74.45 7.55
C SER A 483 2.39 75.62 7.87
N LEU A 484 1.11 75.36 8.12
CA LEU A 484 0.12 76.37 8.50
C LEU A 484 0.40 76.95 9.89
N LEU A 485 0.84 76.13 10.84
CA LEU A 485 1.21 76.57 12.19
C LEU A 485 2.59 77.25 12.24
N ALA A 486 3.54 76.82 11.41
CA ALA A 486 4.88 77.42 11.34
C ALA A 486 4.89 78.75 10.56
N SER A 487 4.00 78.93 9.58
CA SER A 487 3.91 80.14 8.75
C SER A 487 3.81 81.46 9.56
N PRO A 488 2.93 81.63 10.55
CA PRO A 488 2.88 82.85 11.35
C PRO A 488 4.13 83.05 12.23
N PHE A 489 4.81 81.97 12.64
CA PHE A 489 6.04 82.03 13.42
C PHE A 489 7.24 82.45 12.55
N ILE A 490 7.36 81.87 11.35
CA ILE A 490 8.36 82.23 10.34
C ILE A 490 8.11 83.68 9.88
N TYR A 491 6.87 84.07 9.60
CA TYR A 491 6.49 85.43 9.23
C TYR A 491 6.81 86.45 10.33
N ARG A 492 6.51 86.15 11.60
CA ARG A 492 6.91 87.00 12.74
C ARG A 492 8.43 87.07 12.90
N SER A 493 9.16 85.98 12.68
CA SER A 493 10.62 85.98 12.79
C SER A 493 11.29 86.79 11.67
N LEU A 494 10.76 86.72 10.44
CA LEU A 494 11.25 87.50 9.30
C LEU A 494 10.89 88.98 9.46
N ARG A 495 9.69 89.30 9.98
CA ARG A 495 9.27 90.67 10.29
C ARG A 495 10.09 91.30 11.43
N ARG A 496 10.59 90.51 12.39
CA ARG A 496 11.52 90.99 13.42
C ARG A 496 12.95 91.18 12.92
N ARG A 497 13.37 90.48 11.86
CA ARG A 497 14.72 90.61 11.28
C ARG A 497 14.85 91.75 10.27
N LYS A 498 13.75 92.20 9.65
CA LYS A 498 13.71 93.39 8.80
C LYS A 498 13.20 94.59 9.61
N GLY A 499 14.10 95.17 10.42
CA GLY A 499 13.91 96.49 10.99
C GLY A 499 13.94 97.55 9.90
N ILE A 500 12.77 97.87 9.34
CA ILE A 500 12.58 99.01 8.46
C ILE A 500 11.50 99.89 9.08
N MET A 501 11.96 100.98 9.68
CA MET A 501 11.18 102.19 9.92
C MET A 501 11.03 102.94 8.59
N ASP A 502 9.81 103.34 8.27
CA ASP A 502 9.46 104.58 7.55
C ASP A 502 7.96 104.79 7.88
N PHE A 503 7.52 105.77 8.68
CA PHE A 503 7.56 107.23 8.52
C PHE A 503 6.87 107.73 7.23
N SER A 504 5.54 107.55 7.14
CA SER A 504 4.60 108.58 6.64
C SER A 504 3.16 108.07 6.70
N ASP A 505 2.22 108.99 6.92
CA ASP A 505 0.76 108.84 6.84
C ASP A 505 -0.01 108.52 8.13
N THR A 506 0.12 109.43 9.10
CA THR A 506 -0.98 109.76 10.03
C THR A 506 -1.27 111.25 9.92
N TRP A 507 -2.08 111.62 8.93
CA TRP A 507 -2.51 113.01 8.65
C TRP A 507 -4.00 113.27 8.91
N TRP A 508 -4.71 112.37 9.58
CA TRP A 508 -6.04 112.67 10.10
C TRP A 508 -6.05 112.56 11.62
N SER A 509 -5.97 113.74 12.25
CA SER A 509 -6.45 114.02 13.59
C SER A 509 -7.90 113.52 13.73
N LEU A 510 -8.34 113.07 14.91
CA LEU A 510 -8.93 114.00 15.87
C LEU A 510 -8.72 113.58 17.32
N GLU A 511 -8.31 114.61 18.05
CA GLU A 511 -8.06 114.77 19.45
C GLU A 511 -9.39 114.82 20.23
N SER A 512 -9.49 114.04 21.31
CA SER A 512 -10.40 114.33 22.43
C SER A 512 -9.62 114.28 23.73
N SER A 513 -9.00 115.42 24.03
CA SER A 513 -8.86 116.02 25.35
C SER A 513 -8.99 115.10 26.58
N GLN A 514 -7.82 114.78 27.13
CA GLN A 514 -7.47 114.90 28.54
C GLN A 514 -8.61 114.96 29.57
N MET A 515 -8.71 113.91 30.40
CA MET A 515 -8.80 114.00 31.86
C MET A 515 -8.01 112.82 32.45
N ARG A 516 -6.94 113.07 33.23
CA ARG A 516 -6.91 112.99 34.72
C ARG A 516 -7.55 111.70 35.25
N ASN A 517 -6.94 110.86 36.07
CA ASN A 517 -5.95 111.01 37.15
C ASN A 517 -5.56 109.56 37.56
N ARG A 518 -4.27 109.24 37.78
CA ARG A 518 -3.61 109.07 39.09
C ARG A 518 -4.06 107.86 39.95
N HIS A 519 -3.04 107.18 40.49
CA HIS A 519 -2.99 106.18 41.58
C HIS A 519 -3.29 104.72 41.19
N ALA A 520 -2.37 103.75 41.35
CA ALA A 520 -1.62 103.28 42.54
C ALA A 520 -2.49 102.52 43.56
N GLY A 521 -2.03 101.31 43.89
CA GLY A 521 -2.54 100.42 44.95
C GLY A 521 -3.46 99.31 44.41
N GLU A 522 -3.54 98.09 44.96
CA GLU A 522 -2.89 97.40 46.06
C GLU A 522 -3.60 96.02 46.17
N SER A 523 -3.01 95.07 46.91
CA SER A 523 -3.71 93.94 47.58
C SER A 523 -4.30 92.81 46.71
N GLU A 524 -3.71 91.61 46.72
CA GLU A 524 -4.11 90.50 47.63
C GLU A 524 -5.63 90.29 47.70
N ARG A 525 -6.14 89.12 47.26
CA ARG A 525 -6.98 88.23 48.09
C ARG A 525 -7.50 86.96 47.38
N TRP A 526 -7.51 85.88 48.18
CA TRP A 526 -8.35 84.66 48.12
C TRP A 526 -7.86 83.42 47.37
N SER A 527 -7.08 82.67 48.15
CA SER A 527 -7.10 81.22 48.33
C SER A 527 -8.49 80.59 48.49
N ASN A 528 -8.53 79.28 48.19
CA ASN A 528 -9.39 78.21 48.72
C ASN A 528 -10.75 77.95 48.06
N ILE A 529 -10.90 76.74 47.49
CA ILE A 529 -11.83 75.70 47.97
C ILE A 529 -11.40 74.31 47.42
N ARG A 530 -10.91 73.47 48.35
CA ARG A 530 -11.16 72.03 48.62
C ARG A 530 -11.28 71.03 47.46
N GLN A 531 -10.44 69.98 47.37
CA GLN A 531 -10.18 68.82 48.26
C GLN A 531 -10.90 67.54 47.78
N ILE A 532 -10.07 66.51 47.54
CA ILE A 532 -10.19 65.12 48.02
C ILE A 532 -11.35 64.28 47.47
N LYS A 533 -11.00 63.22 46.71
CA LYS A 533 -11.16 61.85 47.22
C LYS A 533 -10.27 60.84 46.52
N ASP A 534 -9.47 60.19 47.35
CA ASP A 534 -8.57 59.08 47.08
C ASP A 534 -9.30 57.80 46.59
N SER A 535 -8.60 57.06 45.74
CA SER A 535 -8.20 55.65 45.87
C SER A 535 -9.23 54.53 46.18
N LEU A 536 -8.91 53.36 45.59
CA LEU A 536 -9.28 51.98 45.98
C LEU A 536 -10.71 51.55 45.54
N VAL A 537 -10.99 50.35 45.04
CA VAL A 537 -10.26 49.06 45.15
C VAL A 537 -10.81 48.06 44.13
N GLN A 538 -9.98 47.06 43.81
CA GLN A 538 -10.31 45.76 43.22
C GLN A 538 -11.64 45.16 43.69
N ARG A 539 -12.40 44.58 42.76
CA ARG A 539 -12.94 43.22 42.86
C ARG A 539 -13.27 42.69 41.48
#